data_AF-A0A8S3FY70-F1
#
_entry.id   AF-A0A8S3FY70-F1
#
_cell.length_a   1.000
_cell.length_b   1.000
_cell.length_c   1.000
_cell.angle_alpha   90.00
_cell.angle_beta   90.00
_cell.angle_gamma   90.00
#
_symmetry.space_group_name_H-M   'P 1'
#
loop_
_entity.id
_entity.type
_entity.pdbx_description
1 polymer ?
#
loop_
_entity_poly.entity_id
_entity_poly.type
_entity_poly.pdbx_seq_one_letter_code
_entity_poly.pdbx_strand_id
1 'polypeptide(L)'
;SFSLFFEISNPNQGHDTQWNNEWRPYKWPTREHIVLNSDLSKNQFPEHGSALRAEYCSFWLDFIPKLTSANSNISEDEVRWKQEFRQYQERTQQWEYYYSKYLELLEKNREKLFNCLG
;
A
#
# COMPACT_ATOMS: atom_id res chain seq x y z
N SER A 1 12.98 36.59 -8.49
CA SER A 1 13.95 35.79 -9.27
C SER A 1 14.53 34.71 -8.36
N PHE A 2 14.61 33.46 -8.80
CA PHE A 2 15.17 32.32 -8.03
C PHE A 2 16.70 32.40 -7.84
N SER A 3 17.37 33.33 -8.51
CA SER A 3 18.83 33.48 -8.53
C SER A 3 19.46 33.72 -7.14
N LEU A 4 18.75 34.41 -6.23
CA LEU A 4 19.26 34.73 -4.88
C LEU A 4 19.42 33.49 -3.97
N PHE A 5 18.60 32.46 -4.20
CA PHE A 5 18.56 31.26 -3.36
C PHE A 5 19.84 30.41 -3.51
N PHE A 6 20.42 30.40 -4.72
CA PHE A 6 21.66 29.67 -5.00
C PHE A 6 22.92 30.42 -4.57
N GLU A 7 22.84 31.73 -4.39
CA GLU A 7 24.02 32.58 -4.18
C GLU A 7 24.21 32.98 -2.71
N ILE A 8 23.13 33.12 -1.92
CA ILE A 8 23.19 33.70 -0.57
C ILE A 8 22.60 32.77 0.51
N SER A 9 21.94 31.67 0.13
CA SER A 9 21.27 30.72 1.04
C SER A 9 20.15 31.31 1.92
N ASN A 10 19.98 32.64 1.93
CA ASN A 10 18.95 33.36 2.66
C ASN A 10 18.14 34.24 1.69
N PRO A 11 16.88 33.91 1.42
CA PRO A 11 16.04 34.66 0.49
C PRO A 11 15.68 36.07 1.00
N ASN A 12 16.00 36.40 2.25
CA ASN A 12 15.78 37.73 2.83
C ASN A 12 16.94 38.71 2.57
N GLN A 13 18.11 38.24 2.10
CA GLN A 13 19.29 39.07 1.92
C GLN A 13 19.35 39.64 0.51
N GLY A 14 19.19 40.96 0.36
CA GLY A 14 19.34 41.66 -0.92
C GLY A 14 18.07 42.36 -1.45
N HIS A 15 17.01 42.49 -0.64
CA HIS A 15 15.81 43.20 -1.04
C HIS A 15 15.82 44.66 -0.54
N ASP A 16 15.43 45.59 -1.40
CA ASP A 16 15.15 46.99 -1.05
C ASP A 16 14.17 47.04 0.13
N THR A 17 14.40 47.97 1.05
CA THR A 17 13.78 48.16 2.38
C THR A 17 12.24 48.30 2.42
N GLN A 18 11.54 48.03 1.31
CA GLN A 18 10.08 48.03 1.21
C GLN A 18 9.44 46.66 1.46
N TRP A 19 10.21 45.57 1.46
CA TRP A 19 9.71 44.24 1.81
C TRP A 19 9.88 43.95 3.30
N ASN A 20 8.95 44.44 4.13
CA ASN A 20 8.96 44.27 5.59
C ASN A 20 8.62 42.84 6.07
N ASN A 21 8.71 41.83 5.20
CA ASN A 21 8.25 40.46 5.50
C ASN A 21 9.34 39.42 5.37
N GLU A 22 9.83 39.01 6.53
CA GLU A 22 10.87 38.00 6.67
C GLU A 22 10.34 36.61 6.30
N TRP A 23 10.87 36.03 5.24
CA TRP A 23 10.71 34.60 4.96
C TRP A 23 11.42 33.82 6.05
N ARG A 24 10.63 33.30 6.99
CA ARG A 24 11.12 32.47 8.09
C ARG A 24 11.71 31.14 7.58
N PRO A 25 12.87 30.71 8.07
CA PRO A 25 13.41 29.39 7.77
C PRO A 25 12.44 28.29 8.21
N TYR A 26 12.33 27.24 7.41
CA TYR A 26 11.58 26.04 7.79
C TYR A 26 12.21 25.40 9.04
N LYS A 27 11.41 25.17 10.08
CA LYS A 27 11.84 24.52 11.33
C LYS A 27 10.87 23.41 11.71
N TRP A 28 11.40 22.32 12.27
CA TRP A 28 10.59 21.35 12.99
C TRP A 28 10.40 21.81 14.45
N PRO A 29 9.22 21.63 15.07
CA PRO A 29 8.01 21.00 14.54
C PRO A 29 7.04 21.97 13.85
N THR A 30 7.35 23.27 13.84
CA THR A 30 6.42 24.32 13.41
C THR A 30 6.10 24.27 11.92
N ARG A 31 6.97 23.69 11.09
CA ARG A 31 6.78 23.45 9.65
C ARG A 31 6.20 24.66 8.92
N GLU A 32 6.75 25.84 9.22
CA GLU A 32 6.31 27.09 8.64
C GLU A 32 6.62 27.12 7.13
N HIS A 33 5.71 27.69 6.35
CA HIS A 33 5.88 27.96 4.93
C HIS A 33 5.31 29.32 4.58
N ILE A 34 5.75 29.86 3.45
CA ILE A 34 5.26 31.12 2.88
C ILE A 34 4.39 30.81 1.66
N VAL A 35 3.28 31.52 1.53
CA VAL A 35 2.39 31.43 0.36
C VAL A 35 2.78 32.52 -0.62
N LEU A 36 3.15 32.13 -1.84
CA LEU A 36 3.52 33.04 -2.92
C LEU A 36 2.35 33.16 -3.90
N ASN A 37 1.82 34.38 -4.08
CA ASN A 37 0.70 34.66 -4.99
C ASN A 37 0.95 35.94 -5.83
N SER A 38 0.19 36.17 -6.90
CA SER A 38 0.34 37.34 -7.78
C SER A 38 -0.07 38.67 -7.14
N ASP A 39 -0.84 38.64 -6.05
CA ASP A 39 -1.31 39.83 -5.32
C ASP A 39 -0.26 40.43 -4.38
N LEU A 40 0.97 39.89 -4.36
CA LEU A 40 2.11 40.43 -3.61
C LEU A 40 2.54 41.86 -4.04
N SER A 41 1.85 42.45 -5.02
CA SER A 41 2.13 43.78 -5.61
C SER A 41 1.60 44.97 -4.80
N LYS A 42 0.85 44.76 -3.71
CA LYS A 42 0.20 45.85 -2.95
C LYS A 42 0.50 45.84 -1.45
N ASN A 43 1.75 46.03 -1.03
CA ASN A 43 2.10 46.20 0.41
C ASN A 43 1.45 45.15 1.34
N GLN A 44 1.09 43.98 0.80
CA GLN A 44 0.37 42.93 1.49
C GLN A 44 1.39 41.91 1.93
N PHE A 45 1.30 41.57 3.20
CA PHE A 45 2.19 40.66 3.86
C PHE A 45 1.98 39.27 3.24
N PRO A 46 3.03 38.58 2.74
CA PRO A 46 2.90 37.22 2.27
C PRO A 46 2.37 36.36 3.41
N GLU A 47 1.33 35.57 3.11
CA GLU A 47 0.71 34.74 4.13
C GLU A 47 1.67 33.65 4.58
N HIS A 48 1.81 33.49 5.89
CA HIS A 48 2.54 32.39 6.48
C HIS A 48 1.55 31.31 6.91
N GLY A 49 1.85 30.08 6.53
CA GLY A 49 1.11 28.91 6.99
C GLY A 49 2.02 27.94 7.74
N SER A 50 1.41 26.94 8.37
CA SER A 50 2.12 25.84 9.03
C SER A 50 1.59 24.51 8.50
N ALA A 51 2.48 23.51 8.42
CA ALA A 51 2.10 22.12 8.19
C ALA A 51 1.22 21.90 6.93
N LEU A 52 1.59 22.54 5.82
CA LEU A 52 0.83 22.47 4.57
C LEU A 52 0.58 21.01 4.17
N ARG A 53 -0.70 20.65 4.06
CA ARG A 53 -1.14 19.29 3.66
C ARG A 53 -0.50 18.18 4.50
N ALA A 54 -0.17 18.44 5.77
CA ALA A 54 0.51 17.47 6.62
C ALA A 54 -0.26 16.15 6.76
N GLU A 55 -1.60 16.18 6.74
CA GLU A 55 -2.44 14.98 6.73
C GLU A 55 -2.24 14.14 5.47
N TYR A 56 -2.19 14.78 4.29
CA TYR A 56 -1.92 14.09 3.03
C TYR A 56 -0.49 13.55 2.98
N CYS A 57 0.48 14.31 3.50
CA CYS A 57 1.85 13.82 3.64
C CYS A 57 1.93 12.60 4.56
N SER A 58 1.26 12.62 5.72
CA SER A 58 1.20 11.46 6.62
C SER A 58 0.46 10.29 5.99
N PHE A 59 -0.60 10.54 5.22
CA PHE A 59 -1.28 9.50 4.46
C PHE A 59 -0.32 8.78 3.49
N TRP A 60 0.41 9.53 2.67
CA TRP A 60 1.31 8.93 1.69
C TRP A 60 2.58 8.34 2.29
N LEU A 61 3.13 8.96 3.34
CA LEU A 61 4.41 8.55 3.94
C LEU A 61 4.26 7.49 5.03
N ASP A 62 3.18 7.53 5.80
CA ASP A 62 2.98 6.65 6.96
C ASP A 62 1.89 5.61 6.71
N PHE A 63 0.73 6.02 6.19
CA PHE A 63 -0.43 5.14 6.08
C PHE A 63 -0.30 4.14 4.92
N ILE A 64 0.03 4.63 3.71
CA ILE A 64 0.13 3.76 2.52
C ILE A 64 1.16 2.63 2.71
N PRO A 65 2.39 2.88 3.19
CA PRO A 65 3.34 1.79 3.40
C PRO A 65 2.86 0.73 4.40
N LYS A 66 2.19 1.15 5.48
CA LYS A 66 1.58 0.22 6.46
C LYS A 66 0.48 -0.62 5.82
N LEU A 67 -0.38 0.00 5.03
CA LEU A 67 -1.45 -0.70 4.31
C LEU A 67 -0.89 -1.72 3.31
N THR A 68 0.12 -1.32 2.53
CA THR A 68 0.79 -2.22 1.57
C THR A 68 1.42 -3.42 2.29
N SER A 69 2.09 -3.19 3.42
CA SER A 69 2.68 -4.27 4.23
C SER A 69 1.64 -5.18 4.88
N ALA A 70 0.45 -4.68 5.24
CA ALA A 70 -0.61 -5.54 5.75
C ALA A 70 -1.19 -6.44 4.63
N ASN A 71 -1.31 -5.89 3.42
CA ASN A 71 -1.86 -6.62 2.28
C ASN A 71 -0.87 -7.61 1.65
N SER A 72 0.44 -7.43 1.81
CA SER A 72 1.42 -8.41 1.32
C SER A 72 1.22 -9.79 1.95
N ASN A 73 0.89 -9.82 3.25
CA ASN A 73 0.62 -11.07 3.97
C ASN A 73 -0.62 -11.79 3.39
N ILE A 74 -1.66 -11.04 3.03
CA ILE A 74 -2.88 -11.59 2.41
C ILE A 74 -2.54 -12.25 1.07
N SER A 75 -1.66 -11.63 0.27
CA SER A 75 -1.23 -12.20 -1.01
C SER A 75 -0.46 -13.51 -0.83
N GLU A 76 0.40 -13.62 0.20
CA GLU A 76 1.15 -14.85 0.49
C GLU A 76 0.23 -15.97 1.00
N ASP A 77 -0.72 -15.64 1.87
CA ASP A 77 -1.72 -16.59 2.36
C ASP A 77 -2.61 -17.11 1.22
N GLU A 78 -2.99 -16.25 0.26
CA GLU A 78 -3.74 -16.67 -0.93
C GLU A 78 -2.94 -17.64 -1.80
N VAL A 79 -1.65 -17.36 -2.00
CA VAL A 79 -0.75 -18.26 -2.76
C VAL A 79 -0.60 -19.60 -2.06
N ARG A 80 -0.40 -19.60 -0.74
CA ARG A 80 -0.32 -20.83 0.07
C ARG A 80 -1.61 -21.64 -0.02
N TRP A 81 -2.76 -20.99 0.17
CA TRP A 81 -4.07 -21.62 0.04
C TRP A 81 -4.27 -22.25 -1.34
N LYS A 82 -3.93 -21.56 -2.44
CA LYS A 82 -4.02 -22.12 -3.80
C LYS A 82 -3.16 -23.37 -3.97
N GLN A 83 -1.97 -23.40 -3.37
CA GLN A 83 -1.10 -24.57 -3.43
C GLN A 83 -1.66 -25.75 -2.64
N GLU A 84 -2.10 -25.53 -1.39
CA GLU A 84 -2.72 -26.55 -0.55
C GLU A 84 -4.00 -27.09 -1.17
N PHE A 85 -4.81 -26.22 -1.77
CA PHE A 85 -6.04 -26.60 -2.45
C PHE A 85 -5.78 -27.52 -3.65
N ARG A 86 -4.75 -27.23 -4.47
CA ARG A 86 -4.35 -28.13 -5.56
C ARG A 86 -3.97 -29.52 -5.06
N GLN A 87 -3.17 -29.59 -4.00
CA GLN A 87 -2.79 -30.88 -3.40
C GLN A 87 -4.00 -31.62 -2.81
N TYR A 88 -4.94 -30.89 -2.22
CA TYR A 88 -6.19 -31.46 -1.74
C TYR A 88 -6.98 -32.08 -2.90
N GLN A 89 -7.13 -31.36 -4.02
CA GLN A 89 -7.82 -31.87 -5.21
C GLN A 89 -7.17 -33.14 -5.75
N GLU A 90 -5.84 -33.19 -5.84
CA GLU A 90 -5.13 -34.40 -6.28
C GLU A 90 -5.41 -35.60 -5.36
N ARG A 91 -5.38 -35.39 -4.04
CA ARG A 91 -5.71 -36.45 -3.07
C ARG A 91 -7.16 -36.89 -3.18
N THR A 92 -8.09 -35.96 -3.38
CA THR A 92 -9.51 -36.27 -3.57
C THR A 92 -9.72 -37.12 -4.83
N GLN A 93 -9.07 -36.78 -5.95
CA GLN A 93 -9.16 -37.57 -7.18
C GLN A 93 -8.59 -38.99 -7.00
N GLN A 94 -7.46 -39.12 -6.31
CA GLN A 94 -6.90 -40.44 -5.99
C GLN A 94 -7.85 -41.25 -5.11
N TRP A 95 -8.44 -40.61 -4.10
CA TRP A 95 -9.42 -41.26 -3.23
C TRP A 95 -10.65 -41.72 -4.02
N GLU A 96 -11.20 -40.88 -4.91
CA GLU A 96 -12.34 -41.24 -5.78
C GLU A 96 -12.00 -42.44 -6.67
N TYR A 97 -10.79 -42.48 -7.23
CA TYR A 97 -10.32 -43.62 -8.02
C TYR A 97 -10.26 -44.90 -7.19
N TYR A 98 -9.63 -44.89 -6.01
CA TYR A 98 -9.55 -46.09 -5.17
C TYR A 98 -10.91 -46.53 -4.64
N TYR A 99 -11.77 -45.57 -4.30
CA TYR A 99 -13.12 -45.86 -3.83
C TYR A 99 -13.97 -46.52 -4.92
N SER A 100 -13.92 -46.01 -6.16
CA SER A 100 -14.63 -46.65 -7.28
C SER A 100 -14.13 -48.07 -7.55
N LYS A 101 -12.81 -48.31 -7.50
CA LYS A 101 -12.24 -49.66 -7.63
C LYS A 101 -12.69 -50.60 -6.51
N TYR A 102 -12.79 -50.09 -5.28
CA TYR A 102 -13.31 -50.88 -4.16
C TYR A 102 -14.78 -51.29 -4.39
N LEU A 103 -15.62 -50.38 -4.89
CA LEU A 103 -17.01 -50.70 -5.24
C LEU A 103 -17.11 -51.76 -6.34
N GLU A 104 -16.33 -51.64 -7.42
CA GLU A 104 -16.29 -52.66 -8.50
C GLU A 104 -15.93 -54.06 -7.94
N LEU A 105 -14.95 -54.13 -7.04
CA LEU A 105 -14.52 -55.40 -6.44
C LEU A 105 -15.61 -56.00 -5.54
N LEU A 106 -16.31 -55.17 -4.77
CA LEU A 106 -17.43 -55.61 -3.94
C LEU A 106 -18.55 -56.21 -4.78
N GLU A 107 -18.94 -55.56 -5.88
CA GLU A 107 -19.98 -56.07 -6.78
C GLU A 107 -19.58 -57.41 -7.40
N LYS A 108 -18.36 -57.50 -7.93
CA LYS A 108 -17.82 -58.73 -8.51
C LYS A 108 -17.78 -59.89 -7.50
N ASN A 109 -17.40 -59.61 -6.25
CA ASN A 109 -17.39 -60.62 -5.21
C ASN A 109 -18.81 -61.05 -4.80
N ARG A 110 -19.76 -60.12 -4.79
CA ARG A 110 -21.18 -60.42 -4.55
C ARG A 110 -21.74 -61.34 -5.64
N GLU A 111 -21.46 -61.07 -6.91
CA GLU A 111 -21.86 -61.93 -8.03
C GLU A 111 -21.25 -63.33 -7.95
N LYS A 112 -19.95 -63.42 -7.61
CA LYS A 112 -19.30 -64.72 -7.39
C LYS A 112 -19.97 -65.52 -6.27
N LEU A 113 -20.28 -64.88 -5.14
CA LEU A 113 -20.97 -65.52 -4.02
C LEU A 113 -22.36 -66.02 -4.43
N PHE A 114 -23.11 -65.24 -5.21
CA PHE A 114 -24.40 -65.67 -5.76
C PHE A 114 -24.27 -66.90 -6.67
N ASN A 115 -23.27 -66.92 -7.56
CA ASN A 115 -23.05 -68.03 -8.49
C ASN A 115 -22.49 -69.30 -7.83
N CYS A 116 -21.96 -69.21 -6.60
CA CYS A 116 -21.50 -70.38 -5.83
C CYS A 116 -22.60 -71.01 -4.97
N LEU A 117 -23.74 -70.32 -4.76
CA LEU A 117 -24.83 -70.74 -3.89
C LEU A 117 -26.09 -71.21 -4.65
N GLY A 118 -26.10 -71.13 -5.99
CA GLY A 118 -27.11 -71.71 -6.88
C GLY A 118 -26.56 -72.90 -7.65
#